data_AF-A0A956TJ03-F1
#
_entry.id   AF-A0A956TJ03-F1
#
_cell.length_a   1.000
_cell.length_b   1.000
_cell.length_c   1.000
_cell.angle_alpha   90.00
_cell.angle_beta   90.00
_cell.angle_gamma   90.00
#
_symmetry.space_group_name_H-M   'P 1'
#
loop_
_entity.id
_entity.type
_entity.pdbx_description
1 polymer ?
#
loop_
_entity_poly.entity_id
_entity_poly.type
_entity_poly.pdbx_seq_one_letter_code
_entity_poly.pdbx_strand_id
1 'polypeptide(L)'
;TPTDTVADTQTPTDTVADTATDTQTPTDTTPSDTGGPADADTGGGDALDPGCKAYAGDVGALSISTDGRFRIIDGLAGAGIPARLVTVYLPAEYDANPTKRYPVLYMHDGQNLFFSARSAFGTEWGVDEAVDQLVSDGTIDPIIVVGVDNTAARIDEYTPTVDPGYGGGDAPAYGDYLRDVVKPAI
;
A
#
# COMPACT_ATOMS: atom_id res chain seq x y z
N THR A 1 67.50 31.45 -3.41
CA THR A 1 68.09 32.50 -2.55
C THR A 1 67.80 33.84 -3.17
N PRO A 2 67.32 34.85 -2.42
CA PRO A 2 66.38 34.86 -1.28
C PRO A 2 65.09 35.63 -1.73
N THR A 3 64.07 36.02 -0.97
CA THR A 3 63.96 36.63 0.36
C THR A 3 62.46 36.62 0.70
N ASP A 4 62.00 36.04 1.81
CA ASP A 4 61.82 36.69 3.14
C ASP A 4 60.96 37.97 3.06
N THR A 5 59.71 37.94 3.57
CA THR A 5 59.30 38.44 4.92
C THR A 5 59.06 39.96 4.87
N VAL A 6 57.99 40.56 5.41
CA VAL A 6 57.55 40.61 6.82
C VAL A 6 56.15 41.29 6.91
N ALA A 7 55.48 41.00 8.03
CA ALA A 7 54.65 41.88 8.88
C ALA A 7 53.22 42.24 8.43
N ASP A 8 52.15 41.80 9.11
CA ASP A 8 51.74 42.01 10.52
C ASP A 8 51.13 43.40 10.75
N THR A 9 49.80 43.48 10.96
CA THR A 9 49.18 44.14 12.13
C THR A 9 47.65 44.04 12.11
N GLN A 10 47.10 44.08 13.32
CA GLN A 10 45.73 43.77 13.73
C GLN A 10 44.72 44.93 13.53
N THR A 11 43.43 44.55 13.39
CA THR A 11 42.12 45.10 13.87
C THR A 11 42.14 46.50 14.53
N PRO A 12 41.11 47.40 14.45
CA PRO A 12 39.71 47.05 14.73
C PRO A 12 38.57 47.95 14.17
N THR A 13 37.33 47.58 14.54
CA THR A 13 36.25 48.41 15.14
C THR A 13 34.92 48.50 14.38
N ASP A 14 33.88 48.10 15.12
CA ASP A 14 32.57 48.72 15.32
C ASP A 14 31.52 48.80 14.19
N THR A 15 30.37 48.18 14.51
CA THR A 15 29.02 48.78 14.63
C THR A 15 28.43 49.32 13.31
N VAL A 16 27.28 48.84 12.86
CA VAL A 16 25.95 49.27 13.31
C VAL A 16 24.90 48.28 12.75
N ALA A 17 23.93 47.94 13.59
CA ALA A 17 22.70 47.24 13.23
C ALA A 17 21.73 48.16 12.48
N ASP A 18 20.73 47.55 11.83
CA ASP A 18 19.31 47.91 11.91
C ASP A 18 18.61 48.04 10.55
N THR A 19 17.49 47.30 10.46
CA THR A 19 16.26 47.47 9.65
C THR A 19 16.37 47.74 8.13
N ALA A 20 15.42 47.39 7.26
CA ALA A 20 14.07 46.85 7.29
C ALA A 20 13.80 46.41 5.83
N THR A 21 13.23 45.22 5.60
CA THR A 21 11.86 45.00 5.07
C THR A 21 11.63 45.32 3.58
N ASP A 22 11.08 44.30 2.91
CA ASP A 22 9.97 44.34 1.93
C ASP A 22 10.22 44.40 0.41
N THR A 23 9.86 43.27 -0.21
CA THR A 23 8.94 43.09 -1.35
C THR A 23 9.28 43.70 -2.72
N GLN A 24 9.47 42.82 -3.71
CA GLN A 24 8.63 42.65 -4.93
C GLN A 24 9.42 42.03 -6.09
N THR A 25 8.80 41.06 -6.77
CA THR A 25 9.22 40.47 -8.05
C THR A 25 8.82 41.36 -9.22
N PRO A 26 9.61 41.41 -10.31
CA PRO A 26 9.08 41.72 -11.64
C PRO A 26 9.40 40.64 -12.69
N THR A 27 8.51 40.61 -13.69
CA THR A 27 8.34 39.68 -14.80
C THR A 27 9.22 39.92 -16.04
N ASP A 28 9.46 38.81 -16.76
CA ASP A 28 9.44 38.62 -18.23
C ASP A 28 10.59 39.15 -19.13
N THR A 29 11.16 38.25 -19.94
CA THR A 29 11.18 38.34 -21.43
C THR A 29 11.87 37.11 -22.06
N THR A 30 11.16 36.46 -22.99
CA THR A 30 11.66 35.40 -23.89
C THR A 30 12.12 36.01 -25.22
N PRO A 31 12.92 35.28 -26.05
CA PRO A 31 12.40 35.01 -27.39
C PRO A 31 12.64 33.58 -27.93
N SER A 32 11.71 33.18 -28.78
CA SER A 32 11.50 31.89 -29.44
C SER A 32 12.46 31.61 -30.61
N ASP A 33 12.72 30.33 -30.90
CA ASP A 33 12.87 29.81 -32.27
C ASP A 33 12.45 28.32 -32.34
N THR A 34 12.20 27.87 -33.56
CA THR A 34 11.17 26.94 -34.04
C THR A 34 11.74 25.60 -34.51
N GLY A 35 10.97 24.52 -34.31
CA GLY A 35 11.24 23.20 -34.90
C GLY A 35 10.03 22.29 -34.77
N GLY A 36 9.45 21.88 -35.91
CA GLY A 36 8.22 21.08 -36.05
C GLY A 36 8.36 19.57 -35.76
N PRO A 37 7.30 18.78 -36.03
CA PRO A 37 6.95 17.57 -35.28
C PRO A 37 7.36 16.25 -35.95
N ALA A 38 7.67 15.23 -35.13
CA ALA A 38 7.73 13.76 -35.39
C ALA A 38 8.47 13.14 -34.17
N ASP A 39 8.18 11.97 -33.61
CA ASP A 39 7.67 10.72 -34.17
C ASP A 39 6.95 9.89 -33.09
N ALA A 40 5.98 9.10 -33.54
CA ALA A 40 5.45 7.96 -32.80
C ALA A 40 6.51 6.85 -32.70
N ASP A 41 6.62 6.19 -31.55
CA ASP A 41 7.21 4.85 -31.48
C ASP A 41 6.13 3.83 -31.12
N THR A 42 6.13 2.78 -31.93
CA THR A 42 5.19 1.69 -32.01
C THR A 42 5.96 0.44 -31.60
N GLY A 43 5.63 -0.11 -30.45
CA GLY A 43 6.07 -1.45 -30.04
C GLY A 43 5.36 -1.76 -28.73
N GLY A 44 4.62 -2.84 -28.55
CA GLY A 44 4.40 -4.06 -29.32
C GLY A 44 3.63 -4.92 -28.31
N GLY A 45 2.48 -5.45 -28.71
CA GLY A 45 1.55 -6.07 -27.78
C GLY A 45 2.15 -7.29 -27.08
N ASP A 46 1.84 -7.43 -25.80
CA ASP A 46 1.66 -8.74 -25.19
C ASP A 46 0.22 -8.80 -24.69
N ALA A 47 -0.62 -9.40 -25.52
CA ALA A 47 -1.84 -9.99 -25.03
C ALA A 47 -1.46 -10.94 -23.88
N LEU A 48 -2.18 -10.89 -22.77
CA LEU A 48 -2.17 -12.04 -21.86
C LEU A 48 -2.60 -13.25 -22.70
N ASP A 49 -1.68 -14.20 -22.80
CA ASP A 49 -1.84 -15.44 -23.54
C ASP A 49 -3.17 -16.12 -23.12
N PRO A 50 -4.04 -16.54 -24.06
CA PRO A 50 -5.22 -17.35 -23.76
C PRO A 50 -4.87 -18.69 -23.09
N GLY A 51 -3.59 -19.01 -22.96
CA GLY A 51 -3.02 -20.07 -22.15
C GLY A 51 -2.61 -19.68 -20.72
N CYS A 52 -3.16 -18.64 -20.08
CA CYS A 52 -2.92 -18.35 -18.66
C CYS A 52 -3.20 -19.61 -17.80
N LYS A 53 -2.14 -20.35 -17.50
CA LYS A 53 -2.17 -21.49 -16.59
C LYS A 53 -1.90 -20.98 -15.19
N ALA A 54 -2.76 -21.40 -14.27
CA ALA A 54 -2.64 -21.18 -12.85
C ALA A 54 -1.23 -21.46 -12.35
N TYR A 55 -0.79 -20.64 -11.40
CA TYR A 55 0.44 -20.85 -10.66
C TYR A 55 0.44 -22.27 -10.05
N ALA A 56 1.37 -23.10 -10.49
CA ALA A 56 1.54 -24.49 -10.06
C ALA A 56 2.77 -24.67 -9.16
N GLY A 57 3.18 -23.60 -8.46
CA GLY A 57 4.26 -23.63 -7.48
C GLY A 57 3.81 -24.20 -6.15
N ASP A 58 4.71 -24.92 -5.49
CA ASP A 58 4.52 -25.46 -4.15
C ASP A 58 4.21 -24.31 -3.17
N VAL A 59 3.08 -24.38 -2.45
CA VAL A 59 2.68 -23.37 -1.43
C VAL A 59 3.60 -23.37 -0.20
N GLY A 60 4.71 -24.12 -0.25
CA GLY A 60 5.73 -24.27 0.79
C GLY A 60 6.64 -23.06 1.01
N ALA A 61 6.37 -21.91 0.38
CA ALA A 61 7.07 -20.66 0.68
C ALA A 61 6.15 -19.45 0.47
N LEU A 62 5.02 -19.40 1.19
CA LEU A 62 4.35 -18.14 1.47
C LEU A 62 5.36 -17.25 2.21
N SER A 63 5.84 -16.21 1.54
CA SER A 63 6.80 -15.26 2.09
C SER A 63 6.24 -14.63 3.35
N ILE A 64 6.70 -15.11 4.50
CA ILE A 64 6.67 -14.38 5.76
C ILE A 64 7.32 -13.03 5.46
N SER A 65 6.55 -11.94 5.56
CA SER A 65 7.13 -10.59 5.68
C SER A 65 8.29 -10.67 6.67
N THR A 66 9.43 -10.07 6.33
CA THR A 66 10.70 -10.12 7.08
C THR A 66 10.61 -9.72 8.56
N ASP A 67 9.43 -9.28 9.01
CA ASP A 67 9.14 -8.80 10.35
C ASP A 67 8.22 -9.76 11.13
N GLY A 68 7.74 -10.84 10.50
CA GLY A 68 6.93 -11.88 11.15
C GLY A 68 5.49 -11.47 11.51
N ARG A 69 5.02 -10.29 11.10
CA ARG A 69 3.70 -9.74 11.49
C ARG A 69 2.52 -10.18 10.63
N PHE A 70 2.78 -10.89 9.53
CA PHE A 70 1.72 -11.44 8.69
C PHE A 70 1.54 -12.94 8.90
N ARG A 71 0.29 -13.39 8.85
CA ARG A 71 -0.08 -14.81 8.73
C ARG A 71 -0.94 -14.96 7.48
N ILE A 72 -0.64 -15.97 6.67
CA ILE A 72 -1.43 -16.27 5.47
C ILE A 72 -2.13 -17.60 5.70
N ILE A 73 -3.45 -17.58 5.56
CA ILE A 73 -4.29 -18.77 5.60
C ILE A 73 -4.79 -19.00 4.19
N ASP A 74 -4.45 -20.15 3.62
CA ASP A 74 -4.91 -20.56 2.30
C ASP A 74 -6.01 -21.63 2.42
N GLY A 75 -6.85 -21.73 1.39
CA GLY A 75 -7.82 -22.81 1.28
C GLY A 75 -9.09 -22.64 2.12
N LEU A 76 -9.37 -21.46 2.68
CA LEU A 76 -10.63 -21.23 3.41
C LEU A 76 -11.80 -21.20 2.43
N ALA A 77 -12.59 -22.26 2.44
CA ALA A 77 -13.76 -22.44 1.58
C ALA A 77 -15.05 -22.55 2.42
N GLY A 78 -16.17 -22.10 1.86
CA GLY A 78 -17.50 -22.19 2.47
C GLY A 78 -18.48 -23.00 1.63
N ALA A 79 -19.67 -23.25 2.17
CA ALA A 79 -20.74 -23.87 1.41
C ALA A 79 -21.13 -22.98 0.22
N GLY A 80 -20.85 -23.41 -1.00
CA GLY A 80 -21.12 -22.64 -2.22
C GLY A 80 -20.19 -21.44 -2.44
N ILE A 81 -19.17 -21.27 -1.59
CA ILE A 81 -18.21 -20.16 -1.67
C ILE A 81 -16.81 -20.74 -1.93
N PRO A 82 -16.12 -20.35 -3.02
CA PRO A 82 -14.82 -20.91 -3.36
C PRO A 82 -13.75 -20.59 -2.31
N ALA A 83 -12.74 -21.45 -2.27
CA ALA A 83 -11.56 -21.26 -1.46
C ALA A 83 -10.86 -19.94 -1.80
N ARG A 84 -10.36 -19.24 -0.79
CA ARG A 84 -9.60 -18.00 -0.96
C ARG A 84 -8.48 -17.87 0.05
N LEU A 85 -7.52 -17.03 -0.30
CA LEU A 85 -6.43 -16.65 0.57
C LEU A 85 -6.92 -15.55 1.53
N VAL A 86 -6.56 -15.68 2.80
CA VAL A 86 -6.80 -14.69 3.84
C VAL A 86 -5.45 -14.26 4.41
N THR A 87 -5.19 -12.95 4.36
CA THR A 87 -3.97 -12.35 4.91
C THR A 87 -4.31 -11.66 6.22
N VAL A 88 -3.61 -12.03 7.29
CA VAL A 88 -3.79 -11.47 8.63
C VAL A 88 -2.57 -10.65 8.99
N TYR A 89 -2.79 -9.37 9.25
CA TYR A 89 -1.79 -8.45 9.78
C TYR A 89 -1.95 -8.34 11.30
N LEU A 90 -0.85 -8.51 12.03
CA LEU A 90 -0.80 -8.52 13.49
C LEU A 90 -0.10 -7.27 14.04
N PRO A 91 -0.58 -6.71 15.16
CA PRO A 91 0.15 -5.67 15.89
C PRO A 91 1.59 -6.07 16.20
N ALA A 92 2.51 -5.10 16.20
CA ALA A 92 3.92 -5.35 16.50
C ALA A 92 4.17 -6.05 17.86
N GLU A 93 3.28 -5.81 18.82
CA GLU A 93 3.34 -6.35 20.17
C GLU A 93 2.61 -7.69 20.37
N TYR A 94 2.07 -8.28 19.30
CA TYR A 94 1.19 -9.46 19.39
C TYR A 94 1.84 -10.66 20.08
N ASP A 95 3.00 -11.12 19.59
CA ASP A 95 3.69 -12.31 20.09
C ASP A 95 4.25 -12.12 21.52
N ALA A 96 4.54 -10.88 21.90
CA ALA A 96 5.02 -10.55 23.24
C ALA A 96 3.90 -10.56 24.30
N ASN A 97 2.64 -10.49 23.89
CA ASN A 97 1.48 -10.35 24.77
C ASN A 97 0.43 -11.47 24.52
N PRO A 98 0.73 -12.74 24.84
CA PRO A 98 -0.10 -13.89 24.46
C PRO A 98 -1.51 -13.91 25.08
N THR A 99 -1.72 -13.15 26.17
CA THR A 99 -3.03 -13.04 26.84
C THR A 99 -3.81 -11.80 26.41
N LYS A 100 -3.18 -10.83 25.75
CA LYS A 100 -3.88 -9.62 25.26
C LYS A 100 -4.85 -10.02 24.15
N ARG A 101 -5.95 -9.27 24.07
CA ARG A 101 -6.95 -9.40 23.00
C ARG A 101 -6.95 -8.11 22.22
N TYR A 102 -7.10 -8.23 20.91
CA TYR A 102 -7.11 -7.11 19.99
C TYR A 102 -8.44 -7.09 19.25
N PRO A 103 -9.02 -5.91 18.99
CA PRO A 103 -10.12 -5.81 18.04
C PRO A 103 -9.66 -6.26 16.66
N VAL A 104 -10.59 -6.79 15.87
CA VAL A 104 -10.32 -7.33 14.54
C VAL A 104 -11.10 -6.54 13.50
N LEU A 105 -10.39 -6.01 12.51
CA LEU A 105 -10.96 -5.36 11.33
C LEU A 105 -10.92 -6.35 10.16
N TYR A 106 -12.09 -6.74 9.65
CA TYR A 106 -12.19 -7.54 8.43
C TYR A 106 -12.33 -6.61 7.22
N MET A 107 -11.50 -6.82 6.22
CA MET A 107 -11.47 -6.03 4.99
C MET A 107 -11.61 -6.94 3.77
N HIS A 108 -12.46 -6.51 2.84
CA HIS A 108 -12.63 -7.14 1.54
C HIS A 108 -11.48 -6.77 0.59
N ASP A 109 -11.38 -7.49 -0.53
CA ASP A 109 -10.35 -7.25 -1.54
C ASP A 109 -8.92 -7.38 -0.97
N GLY A 110 -8.73 -8.40 -0.13
CA GLY A 110 -7.51 -8.67 0.65
C GLY A 110 -6.20 -8.61 -0.13
N GLN A 111 -6.21 -8.98 -1.41
CA GLN A 111 -5.02 -8.97 -2.25
C GLN A 111 -4.46 -7.58 -2.51
N ASN A 112 -5.29 -6.52 -2.34
CA ASN A 112 -4.89 -5.15 -2.58
C ASN A 112 -4.35 -4.44 -1.34
N LEU A 113 -4.43 -5.05 -0.15
CA LEU A 113 -4.28 -4.30 1.10
C LEU A 113 -2.81 -4.03 1.49
N PHE A 114 -1.97 -5.06 1.39
CA PHE A 114 -0.67 -5.11 2.10
C PHE A 114 0.55 -5.39 1.22
N PHE A 115 0.33 -5.89 0.00
CA PHE A 115 1.44 -6.27 -0.88
C PHE A 115 1.19 -5.79 -2.31
N SER A 116 1.97 -4.81 -2.74
CA SER A 116 1.89 -4.25 -4.10
C SER A 116 2.02 -5.34 -5.17
N ALA A 117 2.85 -6.37 -4.93
CA ALA A 117 3.04 -7.53 -5.81
C ALA A 117 1.79 -8.43 -5.98
N ARG A 118 0.82 -8.37 -5.06
CA ARG A 118 -0.44 -9.12 -5.12
C ARG A 118 -1.64 -8.28 -5.54
N SER A 119 -1.50 -6.96 -5.51
CA SER A 119 -2.57 -6.03 -5.87
C SER A 119 -2.92 -6.12 -7.36
N ALA A 120 -4.18 -5.84 -7.70
CA ALA A 120 -4.69 -5.94 -9.07
C ALA A 120 -3.99 -4.98 -10.05
N PHE A 121 -3.45 -3.86 -9.55
CA PHE A 121 -2.85 -2.81 -10.37
C PHE A 121 -1.37 -2.54 -10.03
N GLY A 122 -0.72 -3.46 -9.31
CA GLY A 122 0.68 -3.31 -8.89
C GLY A 122 0.92 -2.21 -7.85
N THR A 123 -0.13 -1.71 -7.20
CA THR A 123 -0.08 -0.75 -6.09
C THR A 123 -1.04 -1.19 -5.00
N GLU A 124 -0.52 -1.39 -3.79
CA GLU A 124 -1.34 -1.69 -2.62
C GLU A 124 -2.03 -0.45 -2.04
N TRP A 125 -2.93 -0.68 -1.10
CA TRP A 125 -3.64 0.39 -0.40
C TRP A 125 -2.87 0.91 0.82
N GLY A 126 -1.85 0.20 1.29
CA GLY A 126 -0.97 0.61 2.40
C GLY A 126 -1.66 0.57 3.75
N VAL A 127 -2.44 -0.49 3.99
CA VAL A 127 -3.29 -0.60 5.19
C VAL A 127 -2.44 -0.80 6.45
N ASP A 128 -1.38 -1.60 6.37
CA ASP A 128 -0.50 -1.86 7.50
C ASP A 128 0.29 -0.62 7.91
N GLU A 129 0.81 0.17 6.97
CA GLU A 129 1.49 1.43 7.29
C GLU A 129 0.54 2.44 7.90
N ALA A 130 -0.69 2.54 7.39
CA ALA A 130 -1.70 3.44 7.93
C ALA A 130 -2.08 3.04 9.37
N VAL A 131 -2.26 1.75 9.64
CA VAL A 131 -2.56 1.24 10.99
C VAL A 131 -1.38 1.49 11.93
N ASP A 132 -0.14 1.17 11.51
CA ASP A 132 1.06 1.40 12.33
C ASP A 132 1.20 2.88 12.70
N GLN A 133 0.98 3.78 11.74
CA GLN A 133 1.05 5.22 11.99
C GLN A 133 -0.03 5.66 13.00
N LEU A 134 -1.29 5.25 12.80
CA LEU A 134 -2.39 5.62 13.70
C LEU A 134 -2.20 5.08 15.13
N VAL A 135 -1.65 3.88 15.27
CA VAL A 135 -1.30 3.28 16.56
C VAL A 135 -0.14 4.03 17.21
N SER A 136 0.92 4.33 16.45
CA SER A 136 2.08 5.11 16.94
C SER A 136 1.67 6.50 17.41
N ASP A 137 0.71 7.13 16.72
CA ASP A 137 0.16 8.44 17.08
C ASP A 137 -0.82 8.37 18.26
N GLY A 138 -1.17 7.18 18.75
CA GLY A 138 -2.14 6.96 19.82
C GLY A 138 -3.58 7.30 19.41
N THR A 139 -3.86 7.35 18.11
CA THR A 139 -5.20 7.68 17.57
C THR A 139 -6.14 6.49 17.64
N ILE A 140 -5.60 5.26 17.47
CA ILE A 140 -6.34 4.02 17.64
C ILE A 140 -5.56 3.05 18.53
N ASP A 141 -6.27 2.12 19.18
CA ASP A 141 -5.64 0.97 19.82
C ASP A 141 -5.06 0.02 18.74
N PRO A 142 -4.03 -0.79 19.07
CA PRO A 142 -3.53 -1.81 18.15
C PRO A 142 -4.63 -2.79 17.74
N ILE A 143 -4.73 -3.05 16.42
CA ILE A 143 -5.78 -3.91 15.84
C ILE A 143 -5.18 -5.03 14.99
N ILE A 144 -5.91 -6.13 14.86
CA ILE A 144 -5.63 -7.15 13.84
C ILE A 144 -6.41 -6.77 12.57
N VAL A 145 -5.78 -6.83 11.41
CA VAL A 145 -6.47 -6.64 10.12
C VAL A 145 -6.51 -7.96 9.37
N VAL A 146 -7.70 -8.37 8.94
CA VAL A 146 -7.94 -9.60 8.18
C VAL A 146 -8.40 -9.22 6.77
N GLY A 147 -7.49 -9.32 5.82
CA GLY A 147 -7.77 -9.14 4.40
C GLY A 147 -8.26 -10.42 3.76
N VAL A 148 -9.51 -10.42 3.28
CA VAL A 148 -10.14 -11.55 2.59
C VAL A 148 -10.09 -11.29 1.09
N ASP A 149 -9.33 -12.09 0.35
CA ASP A 149 -9.22 -11.94 -1.10
C ASP A 149 -10.58 -12.08 -1.77
N ASN A 150 -10.78 -11.30 -2.82
CA ASN A 150 -11.93 -11.51 -3.71
C ASN A 150 -11.65 -12.65 -4.69
N THR A 151 -12.68 -13.00 -5.47
CA THR A 151 -12.56 -13.94 -6.58
C THR A 151 -13.18 -13.33 -7.85
N ALA A 152 -13.25 -14.11 -8.93
CA ALA A 152 -14.01 -13.71 -10.11
C ALA A 152 -15.50 -13.44 -9.81
N ALA A 153 -16.04 -14.03 -8.73
CA ALA A 153 -17.41 -13.82 -8.26
C ALA A 153 -17.57 -12.56 -7.38
N ARG A 154 -16.59 -11.64 -7.35
CA ARG A 154 -16.59 -10.45 -6.49
C ARG A 154 -17.92 -9.67 -6.53
N ILE A 155 -18.48 -9.46 -7.71
CA ILE A 155 -19.75 -8.71 -7.84
C ILE A 155 -20.90 -9.49 -7.23
N ASP A 156 -20.98 -10.80 -7.49
CA ASP A 156 -21.99 -11.68 -6.91
C ASP A 156 -21.92 -11.67 -5.38
N GLU A 157 -20.72 -11.88 -4.84
CA GLU A 157 -20.44 -12.01 -3.41
C GLU A 157 -20.63 -10.71 -2.62
N TYR A 158 -20.44 -9.53 -3.23
CA TYR A 158 -20.48 -8.26 -2.49
C TYR A 158 -21.79 -7.50 -2.65
N THR A 159 -22.69 -7.95 -3.51
CA THR A 159 -23.95 -7.26 -3.77
C THR A 159 -25.14 -8.07 -3.23
N PRO A 160 -26.07 -7.42 -2.49
CA PRO A 160 -27.20 -8.10 -1.88
C PRO A 160 -28.33 -8.45 -2.86
N THR A 161 -28.29 -7.91 -4.07
CA THR A 161 -29.35 -8.06 -5.07
C THR A 161 -28.75 -8.23 -6.46
N VAL A 162 -29.43 -9.02 -7.29
CA VAL A 162 -29.07 -9.21 -8.70
C VAL A 162 -29.31 -7.91 -9.48
N ASP A 163 -28.28 -7.45 -10.17
CA ASP A 163 -28.34 -6.45 -11.22
C ASP A 163 -28.41 -7.12 -12.61
N PRO A 164 -29.28 -6.68 -13.53
CA PRO A 164 -29.42 -7.28 -14.87
C PRO A 164 -28.17 -7.20 -15.77
N GLY A 165 -27.28 -6.23 -15.55
CA GLY A 165 -26.08 -6.02 -16.35
C GLY A 165 -24.81 -6.57 -15.71
N TYR A 166 -24.78 -6.66 -14.38
CA TYR A 166 -23.56 -6.99 -13.62
C TYR A 166 -23.62 -8.30 -12.82
N GLY A 167 -24.78 -8.95 -12.72
CA GLY A 167 -24.96 -10.10 -11.80
C GLY A 167 -25.23 -9.63 -10.38
N GLY A 168 -24.93 -10.44 -9.36
CA GLY A 168 -25.16 -10.08 -7.97
C GLY A 168 -26.01 -11.06 -7.18
N GLY A 169 -26.23 -10.73 -5.90
CA GLY A 169 -27.25 -11.37 -5.05
C GLY A 169 -26.72 -12.38 -4.04
N ASP A 170 -25.43 -12.69 -4.07
CA ASP A 170 -24.83 -13.72 -3.20
C ASP A 170 -24.21 -13.15 -1.93
N ALA A 171 -24.37 -11.85 -1.65
CA ALA A 171 -23.88 -11.26 -0.40
C ALA A 171 -24.35 -11.94 0.89
N PRO A 172 -25.58 -12.48 1.00
CA PRO A 172 -25.95 -13.28 2.16
C PRO A 172 -25.06 -14.52 2.36
N ALA A 173 -24.78 -15.27 1.29
CA ALA A 173 -23.91 -16.45 1.34
C ALA A 173 -22.46 -16.08 1.67
N TYR A 174 -21.95 -14.98 1.10
CA TYR A 174 -20.64 -14.45 1.45
C TYR A 174 -20.57 -13.99 2.91
N GLY A 175 -21.63 -13.35 3.42
CA GLY A 175 -21.76 -12.96 4.83
C GLY A 175 -21.72 -14.16 5.78
N ASP A 176 -22.44 -15.24 5.45
CA ASP A 176 -22.41 -16.49 6.21
C ASP A 176 -21.00 -17.11 6.17
N TYR A 177 -20.32 -17.07 5.02
CA TYR A 177 -18.92 -17.50 4.92
C TYR A 177 -17.98 -16.71 5.84
N LEU A 178 -18.10 -15.38 5.90
CA LEU A 178 -17.29 -14.57 6.82
C LEU A 178 -17.56 -14.92 8.28
N ARG A 179 -18.83 -15.10 8.62
CA ARG A 179 -19.28 -15.37 9.99
C ARG A 179 -18.90 -16.76 10.48
N ASP A 180 -19.11 -17.78 9.65
CA ASP A 180 -19.09 -19.18 10.07
C ASP A 180 -17.80 -19.89 9.65
N VAL A 181 -17.02 -19.32 8.72
CA VAL A 181 -15.75 -19.90 8.25
C VAL A 181 -14.56 -19.00 8.57
N VAL A 182 -14.56 -17.74 8.11
CA VAL A 182 -13.38 -16.87 8.26
C VAL A 182 -13.20 -16.49 9.72
N LYS A 183 -14.24 -15.95 10.36
CA LYS A 183 -14.14 -15.46 11.74
C LYS A 183 -13.67 -16.53 12.74
N PRO A 184 -14.15 -17.79 12.70
CA PRO A 184 -13.66 -18.84 13.62
C PRO A 184 -12.24 -19.33 13.32
N ALA A 185 -11.70 -19.07 12.13
CA ALA A 185 -10.34 -19.46 11.75
C ALA A 185 -9.27 -18.45 12.18
N ILE A 186 -9.69 -17.24 12.60
CA ILE A 186 -8.82 -16.16 13.13
C ILE A 186 -8.83 -16.20 14.65
#